data_AF-A0AAU3CQN0-F1
#
_entry.id   AF-A0AAU3CQN0-F1
#
_cell.length_a   1.000
_cell.length_b   1.000
_cell.length_c   1.000
_cell.angle_alpha   90.00
_cell.angle_beta   90.00
_cell.angle_gamma   90.00
#
_symmetry.space_group_name_H-M   'P 1'
#
loop_
_entity.id
_entity.type
_entity.pdbx_description
1 polymer ?
#
loop_
_entity_poly.entity_id
_entity_poly.type
_entity_poly.pdbx_seq_one_letter_code
_entity_poly.pdbx_strand_id
1 'polypeptide(L)'
;MGSTGFMITLSALLIVGAAAGVVAQRRASRTRRPAGRSGRSGRSGASGPSGLSDLDAEAEANHWLIRLGGGLVPPDARSWAGAEETAGRALTSAAECHRAARERLTGARTAGEYEEVTRVAKQGLEHLRAARAALGQPAPAPTLSPAPASALASASAPTWGAGTPDVPRAARVPAVGGTCAVTSR
;
A
#
# COMPACT_ATOMS: atom_id res chain seq x y z
N MET A 1 23.31 5.28 -40.68
CA MET A 1 22.58 4.85 -39.47
C MET A 1 21.42 5.81 -39.25
N GLY A 2 20.18 5.31 -39.31
CA GLY A 2 18.97 6.14 -39.41
C GLY A 2 18.60 6.82 -38.09
N SER A 3 18.03 8.03 -38.19
CA SER A 3 17.55 8.86 -37.07
C SER A 3 16.63 8.13 -36.08
N THR A 4 15.96 7.06 -36.51
CA THR A 4 15.16 6.16 -35.67
C THR A 4 16.00 5.41 -34.64
N GLY A 5 17.20 4.95 -34.99
CA GLY A 5 18.10 4.29 -34.04
C GLY A 5 18.59 5.25 -32.95
N PHE A 6 18.79 6.53 -33.30
CA PHE A 6 19.20 7.55 -32.34
C PHE A 6 18.08 7.86 -31.33
N MET A 7 16.83 7.97 -31.80
CA MET A 7 15.67 8.16 -30.92
C MET A 7 15.47 6.98 -29.96
N ILE A 8 15.62 5.74 -30.44
CA ILE A 8 15.52 4.54 -29.58
C ILE A 8 16.60 4.54 -28.51
N THR A 9 17.84 4.88 -28.88
CA THR A 9 18.96 4.91 -27.94
C THR A 9 18.76 6.01 -26.88
N LEU A 10 18.30 7.20 -27.28
CA LEU A 10 17.98 8.28 -26.36
C LEU A 10 16.84 7.92 -25.40
N SER A 11 15.76 7.33 -25.91
CA SER A 11 14.64 6.89 -25.07
C SER A 11 15.09 5.85 -24.04
N ALA A 12 15.88 4.86 -24.46
CA ALA A 12 16.40 3.84 -23.54
C ALA A 12 17.31 4.47 -22.47
N LEU A 13 18.20 5.40 -22.87
CA LEU A 13 19.11 6.07 -21.94
C LEU A 13 18.35 6.93 -20.92
N LEU A 14 17.27 7.58 -21.34
CA LEU A 14 16.42 8.42 -20.50
C LEU A 14 15.64 7.58 -19.48
N ILE A 15 15.10 6.43 -19.90
CA ILE A 15 14.39 5.49 -19.02
C ILE A 15 15.35 4.92 -17.96
N VAL A 16 16.55 4.50 -18.38
CA VAL A 16 17.57 3.95 -17.45
C VAL A 16 18.06 5.03 -16.48
N GLY A 17 18.31 6.25 -16.96
CA GLY A 17 18.70 7.38 -16.13
C GLY A 17 17.64 7.75 -15.08
N ALA A 18 16.36 7.77 -15.49
CA ALA A 18 15.24 8.03 -14.58
C ALA A 18 15.11 6.95 -13.50
N ALA A 19 15.20 5.67 -13.87
CA ALA A 19 15.14 4.56 -12.92
C ALA A 19 16.31 4.59 -11.92
N ALA A 20 17.52 4.90 -12.38
CA ALA A 20 18.69 5.04 -11.51
C ALA A 20 18.56 6.23 -10.54
N GLY A 21 18.02 7.36 -11.00
CA GLY A 21 17.74 8.53 -10.18
C GLY A 21 16.75 8.22 -9.05
N VAL A 22 15.65 7.53 -9.35
CA VAL A 22 14.62 7.17 -8.35
C VAL A 22 15.16 6.21 -7.28
N VAL A 23 16.02 5.26 -7.66
CA VAL A 23 16.63 4.30 -6.72
C VAL A 23 17.67 5.00 -5.83
N ALA A 24 18.48 5.90 -6.39
CA ALA A 24 19.42 6.73 -5.62
C ALA A 24 18.68 7.67 -4.65
N GLN A 25 17.58 8.27 -5.09
CA GLN A 25 16.76 9.16 -4.26
C GLN A 25 16.11 8.42 -3.10
N ARG A 26 15.54 7.22 -3.35
CA ARG A 26 14.99 6.35 -2.29
C ARG A 26 16.03 5.86 -1.29
N ARG A 27 17.28 5.62 -1.71
CA ARG A 27 18.38 5.27 -0.79
C ARG A 27 18.82 6.47 0.05
N ALA A 28 18.90 7.65 -0.54
CA ALA A 28 19.23 8.89 0.18
C ALA A 28 18.15 9.28 1.23
N SER A 29 16.88 8.96 0.98
CA SER A 29 15.80 9.18 1.97
C SER A 29 15.91 8.27 3.20
N ARG A 30 16.52 7.08 3.06
CA ARG A 30 16.62 6.10 4.16
C ARG A 30 17.79 6.37 5.11
N THR A 31 18.81 7.12 4.68
CA THR A 31 19.98 7.45 5.51
C THR A 31 19.87 8.80 6.22
N ARG A 32 18.87 9.63 5.90
CA ARG A 32 18.58 10.85 6.67
C ARG A 32 17.66 10.54 7.84
N ARG A 33 18.22 9.92 8.88
CA ARG A 33 17.70 10.01 10.25
C ARG A 33 18.42 11.19 10.90
N PRO A 34 17.83 12.40 10.98
CA PRO A 34 18.45 13.49 11.71
C PRO A 34 18.31 13.18 13.20
N ALA A 35 19.42 12.75 13.80
CA ALA A 35 19.62 12.88 15.23
C ALA A 35 19.49 14.38 15.60
N GLY A 36 18.90 14.63 16.76
CA GLY A 36 18.35 15.93 17.12
C GLY A 36 19.30 17.11 17.00
N ARG A 37 18.73 18.25 16.59
CA ARG A 37 19.17 19.56 17.07
C ARG A 37 17.97 20.49 17.13
N SER A 38 17.60 20.81 18.36
CA SER A 38 16.80 21.98 18.72
C SER A 38 17.40 23.22 18.05
N GLY A 39 16.69 23.70 17.02
CA GLY A 39 16.99 24.93 16.32
C GLY A 39 15.74 25.79 16.32
N ARG A 40 15.66 26.68 17.31
CA ARG A 40 14.80 27.85 17.32
C ARG A 40 14.95 28.59 15.98
N SER A 41 13.93 28.56 15.13
CA SER A 41 13.77 29.53 14.04
C SER A 41 12.30 29.93 13.96
N GLY A 42 11.94 30.93 14.77
CA GLY A 42 10.80 31.76 14.46
C GLY A 42 11.08 32.50 13.16
N ARG A 43 10.22 32.29 12.17
CA ARG A 43 9.94 33.27 11.13
C ARG A 43 8.44 33.20 10.86
N SER A 44 7.73 34.05 11.57
CA SER A 44 6.36 34.43 11.30
C SER A 44 6.19 34.74 9.81
N GLY A 45 5.21 34.10 9.21
CA GLY A 45 4.84 34.26 7.80
C GLY A 45 3.43 33.73 7.56
N ALA A 46 2.45 34.39 8.18
CA ALA A 46 1.07 34.54 7.69
C ALA A 46 0.42 33.34 6.96
N SER A 47 0.11 32.27 7.68
CA SER A 47 -0.99 31.39 7.32
C SER A 47 -1.69 31.02 8.60
N GLY A 48 -2.92 31.50 8.78
CA GLY A 48 -3.76 31.11 9.91
C GLY A 48 -4.01 29.59 9.91
N PRO A 49 -4.77 29.06 10.89
CA PRO A 49 -5.13 27.64 10.93
C PRO A 49 -5.68 27.11 9.60
N SER A 50 -6.35 27.97 8.81
CA SER A 50 -6.86 27.64 7.46
C SER A 50 -5.76 27.23 6.47
N GLY A 51 -4.60 27.88 6.44
CA GLY A 51 -3.54 27.53 5.49
C GLY A 51 -2.85 26.20 5.81
N LEU A 52 -2.82 25.81 7.10
CA LEU A 52 -2.38 24.47 7.49
C LEU A 52 -3.40 23.40 7.08
N SER A 53 -4.71 23.69 7.24
CA SER A 53 -5.78 22.79 6.77
C SER A 53 -5.79 22.63 5.24
N ASP A 54 -5.55 23.69 4.48
CA ASP A 54 -5.51 23.61 3.01
C ASP A 54 -4.35 22.72 2.52
N LEU A 55 -3.18 22.84 3.15
CA LEU A 55 -2.01 22.01 2.84
C LEU A 55 -2.21 20.54 3.23
N ASP A 56 -2.87 20.26 4.35
CA ASP A 56 -3.22 18.90 4.77
C ASP A 56 -4.23 18.27 3.80
N ALA A 57 -5.26 19.02 3.41
CA ALA A 57 -6.24 18.59 2.42
C ALA A 57 -5.60 18.32 1.05
N GLU A 58 -4.67 19.18 0.61
CA GLU A 58 -3.89 18.97 -0.61
C GLU A 58 -3.05 17.69 -0.55
N ALA A 59 -2.36 17.45 0.58
CA ALA A 59 -1.53 16.28 0.77
C ALA A 59 -2.36 14.98 0.73
N GLU A 60 -3.53 14.98 1.37
CA GLU A 60 -4.48 13.87 1.36
C GLU A 60 -5.01 13.62 -0.06
N ALA A 61 -5.43 14.68 -0.79
CA ALA A 61 -5.88 14.56 -2.17
C ALA A 61 -4.83 13.93 -3.09
N ASN A 62 -3.57 14.38 -2.98
CA ASN A 62 -2.44 13.83 -3.73
C ASN A 62 -2.19 12.36 -3.36
N HIS A 63 -2.25 12.02 -2.07
CA HIS A 63 -2.07 10.64 -1.60
C HIS A 63 -3.12 9.69 -2.18
N TRP A 64 -4.40 10.08 -2.17
CA TRP A 64 -5.47 9.28 -2.79
C TRP A 64 -5.31 9.14 -4.30
N LEU A 65 -4.85 10.18 -5.00
CA LEU A 65 -4.57 10.15 -6.44
C LEU A 65 -3.43 9.17 -6.77
N ILE A 66 -2.33 9.21 -6.02
CA ILE A 66 -1.20 8.28 -6.19
C ILE A 66 -1.67 6.84 -5.91
N ARG A 67 -2.48 6.64 -4.87
CA ARG A 67 -3.04 5.33 -4.54
C ARG A 67 -3.96 4.80 -5.65
N LEU A 68 -4.81 5.64 -6.22
CA LEU A 68 -5.68 5.28 -7.34
C LEU A 68 -4.87 4.95 -8.60
N GLY A 69 -3.91 5.82 -8.96
CA GLY A 69 -3.02 5.60 -10.10
C GLY A 69 -2.20 4.32 -9.98
N GLY A 70 -1.67 4.03 -8.78
CA GLY A 70 -0.98 2.77 -8.52
C GLY A 70 -1.88 1.53 -8.59
N GLY A 71 -3.17 1.68 -8.26
CA GLY A 71 -4.16 0.61 -8.35
C GLY A 71 -4.62 0.27 -9.77
N LEU A 72 -4.48 1.21 -10.71
CA LEU A 72 -4.76 1.04 -12.14
C LEU A 72 -3.66 0.27 -12.88
N VAL A 73 -2.47 0.12 -12.28
CA VAL A 73 -1.39 -0.69 -12.86
C VAL A 73 -1.60 -2.15 -12.46
N PRO A 74 -1.94 -3.05 -13.40
CA PRO A 74 -2.07 -4.46 -13.08
C PRO A 74 -0.73 -5.07 -12.67
N PRO A 75 -0.69 -5.91 -11.61
CA PRO A 75 0.48 -6.72 -11.30
C PRO A 75 0.68 -7.86 -12.32
N ASP A 76 -0.38 -8.30 -13.00
CA ASP A 76 -0.33 -9.31 -14.06
C ASP A 76 -1.22 -8.89 -15.24
N ALA A 77 -0.60 -8.45 -16.33
CA ALA A 77 -1.28 -8.00 -17.55
C ALA A 77 -2.17 -9.08 -18.18
N ARG A 78 -1.86 -10.37 -17.97
CA ARG A 78 -2.65 -11.47 -18.54
C ARG A 78 -4.00 -11.63 -17.83
N SER A 79 -4.04 -11.41 -16.51
CA SER A 79 -5.27 -11.43 -15.72
C SER A 79 -6.24 -10.30 -16.08
N TRP A 80 -5.73 -9.17 -16.58
CA TRP A 80 -6.55 -8.02 -17.00
C TRP A 80 -6.92 -8.07 -18.47
N ALA A 81 -6.10 -8.67 -19.33
CA ALA A 81 -6.45 -8.88 -20.74
C ALA A 81 -7.60 -9.88 -20.93
N GLY A 82 -7.77 -10.82 -19.99
CA GLY A 82 -8.91 -11.74 -19.92
C GLY A 82 -10.08 -11.22 -19.09
N ALA A 83 -10.10 -9.93 -18.72
CA ALA A 83 -11.15 -9.36 -17.91
C ALA A 83 -12.51 -9.48 -18.61
N GLU A 84 -13.48 -10.04 -17.90
CA GLU A 84 -14.87 -10.06 -18.35
C GLU A 84 -15.39 -8.62 -18.53
N GLU A 85 -16.41 -8.45 -19.37
CA GLU A 85 -17.06 -7.15 -19.67
C GLU A 85 -17.37 -6.32 -18.41
N THR A 86 -17.79 -6.97 -17.32
CA THR A 86 -18.07 -6.34 -16.02
C THR A 86 -16.83 -5.73 -15.38
N ALA A 87 -15.71 -6.47 -15.36
CA ALA A 87 -14.42 -6.01 -14.86
C ALA A 87 -13.84 -4.90 -15.77
N GLY A 88 -13.92 -5.06 -17.09
CA GLY A 88 -13.47 -4.05 -18.06
C GLY A 88 -14.19 -2.71 -17.90
N ARG A 89 -15.52 -2.75 -17.70
CA ARG A 89 -16.32 -1.54 -17.45
C ARG A 89 -15.94 -0.86 -16.14
N ALA A 90 -15.77 -1.63 -15.06
CA ALA A 90 -15.35 -1.10 -13.77
C ALA A 90 -13.95 -0.47 -13.82
N LEU A 91 -13.01 -1.07 -14.56
CA LEU A 91 -11.68 -0.48 -14.79
C LEU A 91 -11.75 0.82 -15.59
N THR A 92 -12.63 0.88 -16.58
CA THR A 92 -12.85 2.10 -17.37
C THR A 92 -13.39 3.23 -16.49
N SER A 93 -14.41 2.96 -15.66
CA SER A 93 -14.93 3.93 -14.70
C SER A 93 -13.87 4.38 -13.69
N ALA A 94 -13.01 3.47 -13.21
CA ALA A 94 -11.90 3.85 -12.34
C ALA A 94 -10.89 4.79 -13.04
N ALA A 95 -10.57 4.53 -14.30
CA ALA A 95 -9.68 5.38 -15.10
C ALA A 95 -10.29 6.75 -15.42
N GLU A 96 -11.61 6.82 -15.61
CA GLU A 96 -12.36 8.07 -15.72
C GLU A 96 -12.30 8.88 -14.43
N CYS A 97 -12.56 8.26 -13.28
CA CYS A 97 -12.40 8.91 -11.97
C CYS A 97 -10.98 9.44 -11.78
N HIS A 98 -9.94 8.71 -12.19
CA HIS A 98 -8.57 9.17 -12.10
C HIS A 98 -8.30 10.41 -12.96
N ARG A 99 -8.76 10.42 -14.21
CA ARG A 99 -8.64 11.59 -15.10
C ARG A 99 -9.38 12.80 -14.53
N ALA A 100 -10.63 12.62 -14.10
CA ALA A 100 -11.44 13.67 -13.49
C ALA A 100 -10.82 14.22 -12.19
N ALA A 101 -10.30 13.36 -11.32
CA ALA A 101 -9.60 13.78 -10.10
C ALA A 101 -8.35 14.60 -10.42
N ARG A 102 -7.58 14.18 -11.43
CA ARG A 102 -6.37 14.89 -11.86
C ARG A 102 -6.70 16.27 -12.44
N GLU A 103 -7.71 16.36 -13.30
CA GLU A 103 -8.19 17.63 -13.85
C GLU A 103 -8.61 18.59 -12.74
N ARG A 104 -9.44 18.12 -11.79
CA ARG A 104 -9.88 18.93 -10.64
C ARG A 104 -8.71 19.38 -9.76
N LEU A 105 -7.72 18.50 -9.53
CA LEU A 105 -6.54 18.85 -8.74
C LEU A 105 -5.72 19.99 -9.38
N THR A 106 -5.63 20.06 -10.71
CA THR A 106 -4.89 21.15 -11.36
C THR A 106 -5.47 22.55 -11.07
N GLY A 107 -6.79 22.62 -10.90
CA GLY A 107 -7.52 23.86 -10.60
C GLY A 107 -7.75 24.14 -9.11
N ALA A 108 -7.65 23.13 -8.24
CA ALA A 108 -7.97 23.26 -6.81
C ALA A 108 -6.99 24.18 -6.07
N ARG A 109 -7.50 25.08 -5.24
CA ARG A 109 -6.73 26.01 -4.40
C ARG A 109 -7.25 26.09 -2.96
N THR A 110 -8.33 25.39 -2.64
CA THR A 110 -8.98 25.43 -1.33
C THR A 110 -9.20 24.03 -0.75
N ALA A 111 -9.26 23.90 0.58
CA ALA A 111 -9.54 22.63 1.25
C ALA A 111 -10.78 21.91 0.71
N GLY A 112 -11.88 22.62 0.48
CA GLY A 112 -13.12 22.02 -0.04
C GLY A 112 -12.97 21.43 -1.44
N GLU A 113 -12.17 22.06 -2.31
CA GLU A 113 -11.86 21.53 -3.64
C GLU A 113 -10.94 20.30 -3.55
N TYR A 114 -9.99 20.29 -2.61
CA TYR A 114 -9.14 19.12 -2.37
C TYR A 114 -9.92 17.94 -1.76
N GLU A 115 -10.91 18.20 -0.92
CA GLU A 115 -11.85 17.19 -0.43
C GLU A 115 -12.69 16.59 -1.57
N GLU A 116 -13.11 17.40 -2.54
CA GLU A 116 -13.80 16.94 -3.74
C GLU A 116 -12.91 16.00 -4.57
N VAL A 117 -11.65 16.37 -4.80
CA VAL A 117 -10.66 15.51 -5.47
C VAL A 117 -10.50 14.18 -4.72
N THR A 118 -10.40 14.24 -3.39
CA THR A 118 -10.31 13.06 -2.53
C THR A 118 -11.53 12.15 -2.68
N ARG A 119 -12.75 12.72 -2.77
CA ARG A 119 -13.98 11.95 -2.93
C ARG A 119 -14.02 11.22 -4.27
N VAL A 120 -13.66 11.90 -5.36
CA VAL A 120 -13.58 11.30 -6.70
C VAL A 120 -12.52 10.18 -6.74
N ALA A 121 -11.36 10.40 -6.11
CA ALA A 121 -10.31 9.38 -6.03
C ALA A 121 -10.76 8.14 -5.25
N LYS A 122 -11.49 8.33 -4.13
CA LYS A 122 -12.08 7.22 -3.36
C LYS A 122 -13.12 6.45 -4.18
N GLN A 123 -13.97 7.13 -4.94
CA GLN A 123 -14.91 6.49 -5.86
C GLN A 123 -14.20 5.62 -6.91
N GLY A 124 -13.10 6.11 -7.49
CA GLY A 124 -12.26 5.31 -8.39
C GLY A 124 -11.71 4.03 -7.74
N LEU A 125 -11.35 4.10 -6.46
CA LEU A 125 -10.89 2.93 -5.69
C LEU A 125 -12.02 1.92 -5.41
N GLU A 126 -13.28 2.37 -5.27
CA GLU A 126 -14.44 1.47 -5.20
C GLU A 126 -14.61 0.71 -6.52
N HIS A 127 -14.50 1.41 -7.66
CA HIS A 127 -14.55 0.77 -8.97
C HIS A 127 -13.41 -0.24 -9.19
N LEU A 128 -12.19 0.07 -8.71
CA LEU A 128 -11.09 -0.90 -8.72
C LEU A 128 -11.36 -2.13 -7.84
N ARG A 129 -12.02 -1.95 -6.69
CA ARG A 129 -12.42 -3.08 -5.83
C ARG A 129 -13.47 -3.93 -6.52
N ALA A 130 -14.46 -3.33 -7.17
CA ALA A 130 -15.45 -4.05 -7.97
C ALA A 130 -14.81 -4.82 -9.13
N ALA A 131 -13.87 -4.21 -9.86
CA ALA A 131 -13.13 -4.87 -10.92
C ALA A 131 -12.35 -6.09 -10.41
N ARG A 132 -11.62 -5.95 -9.30
CA ARG A 132 -10.86 -7.06 -8.70
C ARG A 132 -11.78 -8.18 -8.20
N ALA A 133 -12.91 -7.84 -7.59
CA ALA A 133 -13.90 -8.82 -7.17
C ALA A 133 -14.44 -9.63 -8.36
N ALA A 134 -14.74 -8.98 -9.49
CA ALA A 134 -15.16 -9.64 -10.72
C ALA A 134 -14.06 -10.55 -11.31
N LEU A 135 -12.78 -10.18 -11.14
CA LEU A 135 -11.62 -10.99 -11.53
C LEU A 135 -11.27 -12.09 -10.51
N GLY A 136 -12.04 -12.26 -9.44
CA GLY A 136 -11.74 -13.21 -8.37
C GLY A 136 -10.47 -12.87 -7.57
N GLN A 137 -9.96 -11.64 -7.68
CA GLN A 137 -8.80 -11.18 -6.94
C GLN A 137 -9.24 -10.59 -5.60
N PRO A 138 -8.81 -11.15 -4.46
CA PRO A 138 -9.13 -10.57 -3.16
C PRO A 138 -8.52 -9.16 -3.06
N ALA A 139 -9.26 -8.23 -2.43
CA ALA A 139 -8.75 -6.92 -2.11
C ALA A 139 -7.42 -7.07 -1.33
N PRO A 140 -6.39 -6.26 -1.61
CA PRO A 140 -5.19 -6.28 -0.79
C PRO A 140 -5.62 -6.04 0.66
N ALA A 141 -5.28 -6.98 1.54
CA ALA A 141 -5.66 -6.90 2.95
C ALA A 141 -5.29 -5.50 3.47
N PRO A 142 -6.14 -4.86 4.29
CA PRO A 142 -5.76 -3.63 4.95
C PRO A 142 -4.50 -3.95 5.74
N THR A 143 -3.35 -3.43 5.28
CA THR A 143 -2.16 -3.42 6.11
C THR A 143 -2.54 -2.54 7.28
N LEU A 144 -2.88 -3.17 8.41
CA LEU A 144 -2.81 -2.52 9.70
C LEU A 144 -1.46 -1.83 9.70
N SER A 145 -1.46 -0.49 9.65
CA SER A 145 -0.31 0.28 10.10
C SER A 145 0.16 -0.40 11.38
N PRO A 146 1.45 -0.75 11.53
CA PRO A 146 1.93 -1.16 12.83
C PRO A 146 1.75 0.04 13.76
N ALA A 147 0.62 0.06 14.47
CA ALA A 147 0.51 0.82 15.70
C ALA A 147 1.73 0.45 16.53
N PRO A 148 2.40 1.42 17.17
CA PRO A 148 3.66 1.15 17.83
C PRO A 148 3.47 0.00 18.82
N ALA A 149 4.26 -1.06 18.62
CA ALA A 149 4.35 -2.23 19.50
C ALA A 149 4.90 -1.90 20.91
N SER A 150 4.75 -0.64 21.35
CA SER A 150 5.19 -0.14 22.65
C SER A 150 4.15 -0.37 23.76
N ALA A 151 2.91 -0.77 23.45
CA ALA A 151 1.88 -0.97 24.47
C ALA A 151 1.74 -2.41 25.01
N LEU A 152 2.32 -3.41 24.34
CA LEU A 152 2.24 -4.82 24.80
C LEU A 152 3.51 -5.34 25.49
N ALA A 153 4.58 -4.54 25.54
CA ALA A 153 5.86 -4.95 26.13
C ALA A 153 5.95 -4.74 27.65
N SER A 154 4.92 -4.21 28.32
CA SER A 154 4.90 -3.96 29.76
C SER A 154 4.17 -5.02 30.59
N ALA A 155 3.63 -6.08 29.98
CA ALA A 155 2.80 -7.08 30.67
C ALA A 155 3.42 -8.49 30.79
N SER A 156 4.75 -8.64 30.72
CA SER A 156 5.39 -9.95 30.95
C SER A 156 6.73 -9.80 31.65
N ALA A 157 6.69 -9.58 32.96
CA ALA A 157 7.83 -9.82 33.82
C ALA A 157 7.90 -11.33 34.15
N PRO A 158 9.03 -12.01 33.90
CA PRO A 158 9.22 -13.40 34.28
C PRO A 158 9.72 -13.50 35.74
N THR A 159 8.90 -14.01 36.65
CA THR A 159 9.36 -14.39 37.99
C THR A 159 9.93 -15.80 37.95
N TRP A 160 11.27 -15.90 38.02
CA TRP A 160 11.98 -17.15 38.22
C TRP A 160 11.99 -17.57 39.69
N GLY A 161 11.88 -18.89 39.92
CA GLY A 161 12.17 -19.58 41.19
C GLY A 161 10.94 -20.27 41.78
N ALA A 162 10.95 -21.49 42.27
CA ALA A 162 11.94 -22.55 42.42
C ALA A 162 11.17 -23.81 42.88
N GLY A 163 11.59 -25.04 42.53
CA GLY A 163 11.08 -26.24 43.22
C GLY A 163 11.01 -27.55 42.42
N THR A 164 12.18 -28.17 42.24
CA THR A 164 12.52 -29.63 42.22
C THR A 164 11.71 -30.68 41.41
N PRO A 165 12.41 -31.67 40.81
CA PRO A 165 11.80 -32.78 40.07
C PRO A 165 11.47 -33.97 40.99
N ASP A 166 10.42 -34.71 40.67
CA ASP A 166 10.25 -36.10 41.15
C ASP A 166 9.61 -36.97 40.07
N VAL A 167 10.22 -38.12 39.82
CA VAL A 167 9.78 -39.16 38.89
C VAL A 167 9.58 -40.43 39.72
N PRO A 168 8.48 -41.16 39.53
CA PRO A 168 8.62 -42.57 39.15
C PRO A 168 7.60 -42.94 38.05
N ARG A 169 7.99 -43.49 36.90
CA ARG A 169 8.35 -44.89 36.60
C ARG A 169 7.25 -45.93 36.91
N ALA A 170 6.88 -46.62 35.83
CA ALA A 170 6.29 -47.97 35.71
C ALA A 170 4.75 -48.12 35.63
N ALA A 171 4.27 -48.53 34.46
CA ALA A 171 3.51 -49.77 34.19
C ALA A 171 3.01 -49.74 32.73
N ARG A 172 3.62 -50.53 31.82
CA ARG A 172 3.21 -51.89 31.40
C ARG A 172 2.03 -51.92 30.40
N VAL A 173 2.34 -51.96 29.09
CA VAL A 173 2.14 -53.05 28.08
C VAL A 173 0.74 -53.05 27.37
N PRO A 174 0.44 -53.84 26.30
CA PRO A 174 0.36 -53.35 24.91
C PRO A 174 -0.89 -53.79 24.08
N ALA A 175 -0.88 -53.40 22.80
CA ALA A 175 -1.32 -54.16 21.62
C ALA A 175 -2.82 -54.37 21.31
N VAL A 176 -3.04 -54.64 20.00
CA VAL A 176 -4.28 -54.94 19.26
C VAL A 176 -5.01 -53.67 18.81
N GLY A 177 -5.16 -53.34 17.52
CA GLY A 177 -5.22 -54.16 16.31
C GLY A 177 -6.53 -53.78 15.59
N GLY A 178 -6.50 -53.38 14.32
CA GLY A 178 -7.73 -53.04 13.60
C GLY A 178 -7.51 -52.43 12.22
N THR A 179 -7.43 -53.28 11.23
CA THR A 179 -7.28 -53.04 9.79
C THR A 179 -8.52 -52.45 9.09
N CYS A 180 -8.24 -51.76 7.98
CA CYS A 180 -9.01 -51.41 6.79
C CYS A 180 -10.35 -52.13 6.47
N ALA A 181 -11.32 -51.37 5.96
CA ALA A 181 -12.14 -51.65 4.76
C ALA A 181 -12.87 -50.34 4.36
N VAL A 182 -12.76 -49.72 3.18
CA VAL A 182 -13.15 -50.08 1.81
C VAL A 182 -14.59 -50.62 1.69
N THR A 183 -15.53 -49.79 1.25
CA THR A 183 -16.44 -50.13 0.14
C THR A 183 -17.30 -48.92 -0.28
N SER A 184 -17.51 -48.84 -1.59
CA SER A 184 -18.29 -47.89 -2.36
C SER A 184 -19.77 -47.81 -1.99
N ARG A 185 -20.37 -46.65 -2.28
CA ARG A 185 -21.60 -46.59 -3.08
C ARG A 185 -21.69 -45.30 -3.85
#